data_AF-A0A3B8SZ85-F1
#
_entry.id   AF-A0A3B8SZ85-F1
#
_cell.length_a   1.000
_cell.length_b   1.000
_cell.length_c   1.000
_cell.angle_alpha   90.00
_cell.angle_beta   90.00
_cell.angle_gamma   90.00
#
_symmetry.space_group_name_H-M   'P 1'
#
loop_
_entity.id
_entity.type
_entity.pdbx_description
1 polymer ?
#
loop_
_entity_poly.entity_id
_entity_poly.type
_entity_poly.pdbx_seq_one_letter_code
_entity_poly.pdbx_strand_id
1 'polypeptide(L)'
;MTPEQFDRYRQLGLTRVPISVKRLADMETPLSCYLKLADRPWSYLLESVTGGETWGRYSCIGLPSRERIEVNGPRITRFKRDDVEEINECDDPLAWISDY
;
A
#
# COMPACT_ATOMS: atom_id res chain seq x y z
N MET A 1 13.47 -7.60 12.43
CA MET A 1 13.16 -6.79 13.63
C MET A 1 13.11 -7.72 14.83
N THR A 2 13.86 -7.44 15.89
CA THR A 2 13.79 -8.22 17.14
C THR A 2 12.60 -7.75 18.00
N PRO A 3 12.10 -8.58 18.93
CA PRO A 3 11.06 -8.15 19.89
C PRO A 3 11.44 -6.88 20.67
N GLU A 4 12.70 -6.78 21.10
CA GLU A 4 13.22 -5.60 21.83
C GLU A 4 13.18 -4.32 20.98
N GLN A 5 13.51 -4.43 19.68
CA GLN A 5 13.41 -3.30 18.75
C GLN A 5 11.95 -2.85 18.57
N PHE A 6 11.02 -3.79 18.53
CA PHE A 6 9.59 -3.49 18.42
C PHE A 6 9.06 -2.77 19.66
N ASP A 7 9.41 -3.25 20.86
CA ASP A 7 9.02 -2.61 22.12
C ASP A 7 9.56 -1.19 22.24
N ARG A 8 10.80 -0.97 21.78
CA ARG A 8 11.38 0.39 21.71
C ARG A 8 10.55 1.31 20.81
N TYR A 9 10.13 0.85 19.63
CA TYR A 9 9.31 1.67 18.73
C TYR A 9 7.94 2.00 19.33
N ARG A 10 7.34 1.05 20.05
CA ARG A 10 6.10 1.27 20.79
C ARG A 10 6.26 2.34 21.87
N GLN A 11 7.36 2.31 22.64
CA GLN A 11 7.65 3.30 23.67
C GLN A 11 7.86 4.72 23.11
N LEU A 12 8.33 4.84 21.85
CA LEU A 12 8.43 6.12 21.13
C LEU A 12 7.07 6.64 20.63
N GLY A 13 5.97 5.95 20.90
CA GLY A 13 4.63 6.35 20.48
C GLY A 13 4.35 6.12 18.98
N LEU A 14 5.18 5.35 18.28
CA LEU A 14 4.96 5.05 16.86
C LEU A 14 3.78 4.09 16.70
N THR A 15 2.77 4.51 15.94
CA THR A 15 1.54 3.72 15.70
C THR A 15 1.64 2.79 14.50
N ARG A 16 2.66 2.96 13.64
CA ARG A 16 2.92 2.14 12.46
C ARG A 16 4.41 1.79 12.39
N VAL A 17 4.75 0.53 12.63
CA VAL A 17 6.13 0.02 12.62
C VAL A 17 6.26 -1.04 11.52
N PRO A 18 7.04 -0.78 10.45
CA PRO A 18 7.20 -1.75 9.38
C PRO A 18 8.05 -2.93 9.82
N ILE A 19 7.57 -4.14 9.55
CA ILE A 19 8.32 -5.38 9.74
C ILE A 19 8.81 -5.84 8.37
N SER A 20 10.12 -5.84 8.17
CA SER A 20 10.72 -6.22 6.90
C SER A 20 11.63 -7.44 7.03
N VAL A 21 11.73 -8.16 5.93
CA VAL A 21 12.67 -9.25 5.74
C VAL A 21 13.27 -9.17 4.35
N LYS A 22 14.58 -9.41 4.24
CA LYS A 22 15.27 -9.47 2.95
C LYS A 22 15.38 -10.92 2.49
N ARG A 23 15.13 -11.13 1.20
CA ARG A 23 15.24 -12.44 0.52
C ARG A 23 16.03 -12.26 -0.77
N LEU A 24 16.72 -13.32 -1.20
CA LEU A 24 17.30 -13.41 -2.53
C LEU A 24 16.17 -13.71 -3.52
N ALA A 25 16.18 -13.02 -4.65
CA ALA A 25 15.15 -13.10 -5.68
C ALA A 25 15.76 -12.90 -7.06
N ASP A 26 16.98 -13.38 -7.27
CA ASP A 26 17.82 -13.07 -8.44
C ASP A 26 17.23 -13.65 -9.74
N MET A 27 16.32 -14.62 -9.62
CA MET A 27 15.57 -15.24 -10.72
C MET A 27 14.19 -14.61 -10.95
N GLU A 28 13.85 -13.56 -10.20
CA GLU A 28 12.58 -12.87 -10.32
C GLU A 28 12.77 -11.54 -11.03
N THR A 29 11.78 -11.18 -11.85
CA THR A 29 11.56 -9.80 -12.27
C THR A 29 10.45 -9.19 -11.41
N PRO A 30 10.32 -7.85 -11.36
CA PRO A 30 9.20 -7.23 -10.66
C PRO A 30 7.84 -7.77 -11.09
N LEU A 31 7.65 -7.99 -12.39
CA LEU A 31 6.42 -8.58 -12.93
C LEU A 31 6.22 -10.03 -12.47
N SER A 32 7.25 -10.88 -12.49
CA SER A 32 7.09 -12.27 -12.02
C SER A 32 6.80 -12.32 -10.53
N CYS A 33 7.39 -11.44 -9.71
CA CYS A 33 7.04 -11.27 -8.31
C CYS A 33 5.59 -10.83 -8.13
N TYR A 34 5.13 -9.84 -8.89
CA TYR A 34 3.74 -9.35 -8.82
C TYR A 34 2.74 -10.46 -9.13
N LEU A 35 2.97 -11.21 -10.21
CA LEU A 35 2.11 -12.32 -10.61
C LEU A 35 2.03 -13.42 -9.54
N LYS A 36 3.13 -13.69 -8.83
CA LYS A 36 3.18 -14.69 -7.76
C LYS A 36 2.54 -14.22 -6.44
N LEU A 37 2.65 -12.93 -6.12
CA LEU A 37 2.31 -12.42 -4.79
C LEU A 37 0.97 -11.68 -4.73
N ALA A 38 0.59 -10.98 -5.79
CA ALA A 38 -0.34 -9.87 -5.71
C ALA A 38 -1.41 -9.81 -6.82
N ASP A 39 -1.36 -10.67 -7.85
CA ASP A 39 -2.28 -10.64 -9.02
C ASP A 39 -3.76 -10.92 -8.70
N ARG A 40 -4.42 -9.94 -8.07
CA ARG A 40 -5.78 -9.93 -7.55
C ARG A 40 -6.27 -8.47 -7.48
N PRO A 41 -7.58 -8.22 -7.34
CA PRO A 41 -8.10 -6.86 -7.16
C PRO A 41 -7.39 -6.10 -6.02
N TRP A 42 -7.28 -4.79 -6.18
CA TRP A 42 -6.76 -3.85 -5.18
C TRP A 42 -5.29 -4.06 -4.81
N SER A 43 -4.53 -4.69 -5.70
CA SER A 43 -3.08 -4.72 -5.67
C SER A 43 -2.50 -3.77 -6.71
N TYR A 44 -1.17 -3.58 -6.67
CA TYR A 44 -0.49 -2.78 -7.68
C TYR A 44 0.96 -3.22 -7.89
N LEU A 45 1.48 -2.88 -9.07
CA LEU A 45 2.90 -2.88 -9.39
C LEU A 45 3.26 -1.47 -9.89
N LEU A 46 4.16 -0.80 -9.19
CA LEU A 46 4.71 0.49 -9.59
C LEU A 46 6.16 0.32 -10.02
N GLU A 47 6.46 0.74 -11.25
CA GLU A 47 7.80 0.75 -11.80
C GLU A 47 8.12 2.16 -12.31
N SER A 48 9.37 2.58 -12.14
CA SER A 48 9.83 3.88 -12.61
C SER A 48 10.72 3.70 -13.82
N VAL A 49 10.52 4.50 -14.86
CA VAL A 49 11.43 4.61 -16.00
C VAL A 49 11.87 6.07 -16.08
N THR A 50 13.17 6.31 -16.02
CA THR A 50 13.75 7.66 -16.16
C THR A 50 14.32 7.82 -17.55
N GLY A 51 13.90 8.88 -18.26
CA GLY A 51 14.42 9.21 -19.59
C GLY A 51 14.10 8.20 -20.69
N GLY A 52 13.13 7.29 -20.47
CA GLY A 52 12.71 6.28 -21.45
C GLY A 52 13.61 5.06 -21.58
N GLU A 53 14.81 5.08 -20.98
CA GLU A 53 15.83 4.03 -21.22
C GLU A 53 16.32 3.36 -19.94
N THR A 54 16.31 4.07 -18.80
CA THR A 54 16.82 3.50 -17.54
C THR A 54 15.67 3.16 -16.60
N TRP A 55 15.55 1.88 -16.28
CA TRP A 55 14.64 1.41 -15.24
C TRP A 55 15.14 1.88 -13.87
N GLY A 56 14.24 2.39 -13.05
CA GLY A 56 14.52 2.77 -11.68
C GLY A 56 15.05 1.58 -10.89
N ARG A 57 15.91 1.83 -9.90
CA ARG A 57 16.55 0.78 -9.09
C ARG A 57 15.54 -0.08 -8.31
N TYR A 58 14.33 0.42 -8.10
CA TYR A 58 13.30 -0.23 -7.29
C TYR A 58 11.97 -0.28 -8.03
N SER A 59 11.28 -1.41 -7.90
CA SER A 59 9.85 -1.55 -8.18
C SER A 59 9.13 -1.80 -6.86
N CYS A 60 7.90 -1.32 -6.75
CA CYS A 60 7.07 -1.45 -5.55
C CYS A 60 5.84 -2.30 -5.87
N ILE A 61 5.65 -3.39 -5.12
CA ILE A 61 4.46 -4.24 -5.20
C ILE A 61 3.58 -3.99 -3.99
N GLY A 62 2.35 -3.54 -4.23
CA GLY A 62 1.30 -3.49 -3.23
C GLY A 62 0.51 -4.79 -3.25
N LEU A 63 0.43 -5.46 -2.11
CA LEU A 63 -0.44 -6.63 -1.95
C LEU A 63 -1.92 -6.20 -1.95
N PRO A 64 -2.87 -7.12 -2.21
CA PRO A 64 -4.30 -6.82 -2.17
C PRO A 64 -4.69 -6.10 -0.87
N SER A 65 -5.10 -4.84 -0.99
CA SER A 65 -5.43 -4.03 0.16
C SER A 65 -6.69 -4.57 0.84
N ARG A 66 -6.68 -4.62 2.18
CA ARG A 66 -7.86 -4.96 2.98
C ARG A 66 -8.80 -3.80 3.16
N GLU A 67 -8.37 -2.60 2.82
CA GLU A 67 -9.13 -1.39 3.03
C GLU A 67 -9.00 -0.52 1.78
N ARG A 68 -10.12 0.02 1.32
CA ARG A 68 -10.19 0.81 0.12
C ARG A 68 -11.10 2.00 0.36
N ILE A 69 -10.68 3.17 -0.12
CA ILE A 69 -11.49 4.38 -0.11
C ILE A 69 -11.74 4.73 -1.58
N GLU A 70 -13.01 4.84 -1.94
CA GLU A 70 -13.44 5.28 -3.27
C GLU A 70 -14.14 6.63 -3.15
N VAL A 71 -13.80 7.56 -4.05
CA VAL A 71 -14.43 8.89 -4.10
C VAL A 71 -15.11 9.05 -5.46
N ASN A 72 -16.42 9.29 -5.44
CA ASN A 72 -17.24 9.54 -6.63
C ASN A 72 -18.03 10.84 -6.43
N GLY A 73 -17.53 11.94 -7.01
CA GLY A 73 -18.07 13.28 -6.72
C GLY A 73 -17.90 13.60 -5.23
N PRO A 74 -18.96 14.05 -4.52
CA PRO A 74 -18.88 14.32 -3.08
C PRO A 74 -18.95 13.05 -2.23
N ARG A 75 -19.26 11.89 -2.83
CA ARG A 75 -19.48 10.65 -2.07
C ARG A 75 -18.18 9.90 -1.86
N ILE A 76 -17.84 9.65 -0.61
CA ILE A 76 -16.70 8.84 -0.17
C ILE A 76 -17.25 7.52 0.36
N THR A 77 -16.76 6.40 -0.15
CA THR A 77 -17.13 5.06 0.32
C THR A 77 -15.89 4.35 0.83
N ARG A 78 -15.90 3.94 2.10
CA ARG A 78 -14.85 3.12 2.69
C ARG A 78 -15.29 1.66 2.69
N PHE A 79 -14.43 0.82 2.12
CA PHE A 79 -14.58 -0.62 2.09
C PHE A 79 -13.57 -1.26 3.03
N LYS A 80 -14.00 -2.31 3.71
CA LYS A 80 -13.12 -3.24 4.40
C LYS A 80 -13.32 -4.60 3.77
N ARG A 81 -12.31 -5.07 3.06
CA ARG A 81 -12.39 -6.17 2.09
C ARG A 81 -13.43 -5.80 1.03
N ASP A 82 -14.47 -6.60 0.89
CA ASP A 82 -15.54 -6.40 -0.09
C ASP A 82 -16.80 -5.77 0.54
N ASP A 83 -16.80 -5.55 1.85
CA ASP A 83 -17.92 -4.95 2.57
C ASP A 83 -17.78 -3.43 2.63
N VAL A 84 -18.88 -2.73 2.36
CA VAL A 84 -18.98 -1.28 2.61
C VAL A 84 -19.05 -1.06 4.12
N GLU A 85 -18.01 -0.43 4.67
CA GLU A 85 -17.95 -0.11 6.10
C GLU A 85 -18.60 1.26 6.38
N GLU A 86 -18.42 2.22 5.47
CA GLU A 86 -18.89 3.59 5.66
C GLU A 86 -19.16 4.27 4.32
N ILE A 87 -20.21 5.11 4.28
CA ILE A 87 -20.50 6.02 3.16
C ILE A 87 -20.70 7.40 3.76
N ASN A 88 -19.92 8.37 3.29
CA ASN A 88 -20.01 9.77 3.68
C ASN A 88 -20.19 10.65 2.43
N GLU A 89 -20.81 11.81 2.63
CA GLU A 89 -20.80 12.90 1.65
C GLU A 89 -19.97 14.05 2.20
N CYS A 90 -19.07 14.58 1.38
CA CYS A 90 -18.15 15.64 1.74
C CYS A 90 -17.93 16.56 0.53
N ASP A 91 -18.00 17.87 0.77
CA ASP A 91 -17.77 18.88 -0.28
C ASP A 91 -16.30 18.92 -0.73
N ASP A 92 -15.36 18.57 0.15
CA ASP A 92 -13.93 18.44 -0.16
C ASP A 92 -13.38 17.06 0.24
N PRO A 93 -13.46 16.07 -0.67
CA PRO A 93 -12.95 14.73 -0.41
C PRO A 93 -11.43 14.65 -0.19
N LEU A 94 -10.65 15.61 -0.72
CA LEU A 94 -9.20 15.60 -0.55
C LEU A 94 -8.80 16.06 0.86
N ALA A 95 -9.51 17.08 1.39
CA ALA A 95 -9.37 17.47 2.78
C ALA A 95 -9.73 16.30 3.72
N TRP A 96 -10.84 15.61 3.44
CA TRP A 96 -11.23 14.42 4.21
C TRP A 96 -10.16 13.32 4.19
N ILE A 97 -9.56 13.03 3.02
CA ILE A 97 -8.48 12.03 2.92
C ILE A 97 -7.23 12.44 3.72
N SER A 98 -6.93 13.74 3.79
CA SER A 98 -5.75 14.23 4.52
C SER A 98 -5.87 14.06 6.04
N ASP A 99 -7.10 14.08 6.56
CA ASP A 99 -7.39 13.96 7.99
C ASP A 99 -7.63 12.51 8.45
N TYR A 100 -7.70 11.56 7.51
CA TYR A 100 -7.94 10.13 7.75
C TYR A 100 -6.68 9.35 8.17
#